data_AF-A0A0D2CF26-F1
#
_entry.id   AF-A0A0D2CF26-F1
#
_cell.length_a   1.000
_cell.length_b   1.000
_cell.length_c   1.000
_cell.angle_alpha   90.00
_cell.angle_beta   90.00
_cell.angle_gamma   90.00
#
_symmetry.space_group_name_H-M   'P 1'
#
loop_
_entity.id
_entity.type
_entity.pdbx_description
1 polymer ?
#
loop_
_entity_poly.entity_id
_entity_poly.type
_entity_poly.pdbx_seq_one_letter_code
_entity_poly.pdbx_strand_id
1 'polypeptide(L)'
;MTSASLPPQAPMTNGVHKMVNGEADVSSSSHPATHSLEDVCALLHEQVGAFLSAAPENDVTRRTQEQTRISMQVIEKALNDYEFPTLSLSYNGGKDCLVLLILYLAVLHTHFSKHPKNGTPRPEFPTSIPSIYAKPPDPFPAVSEFVEYSSKLYHLDLAHISTNPGPRKKEKSHSNPPLSSSPPSAETSTFDRPIISFRDAFALYLSSHPQVKAIFVGTRRTDPHGSHLTHFDPTDHHWPDFMRIHPVIDWHLSEIWCFLRSPYLTDVGAGVRPGGDAHARSAPLKYCHMYDEGYTSLGGVNDTVRNPKLRYIDSDGRERYKPAYEMTWDEGERLGRE
;
A
#
# COMPACT_ATOMS: atom_id res chain seq x y z
N MET A 1 55.29 -20.20 -6.15
CA MET A 1 54.25 -20.85 -6.98
C MET A 1 54.12 -22.28 -6.49
N THR A 2 52.96 -22.66 -5.95
CA THR A 2 52.81 -23.90 -5.17
C THR A 2 51.44 -24.55 -5.36
N SER A 3 51.44 -25.59 -6.20
CA SER A 3 50.66 -26.86 -6.19
C SER A 3 49.25 -26.99 -5.60
N ALA A 4 48.49 -27.92 -6.22
CA ALA A 4 47.35 -28.71 -5.69
C ALA A 4 46.00 -27.98 -5.46
N SER A 5 44.83 -28.64 -5.44
CA SER A 5 44.33 -29.90 -6.06
C SER A 5 42.79 -29.96 -5.91
N LEU A 6 42.10 -30.86 -6.62
CA LEU A 6 40.66 -31.16 -6.50
C LEU A 6 40.39 -32.57 -5.93
N PRO A 7 39.14 -32.94 -5.53
CA PRO A 7 37.98 -32.13 -5.14
C PRO A 7 37.75 -32.22 -3.59
N PRO A 8 36.89 -33.06 -2.92
CA PRO A 8 35.74 -33.92 -3.32
C PRO A 8 34.38 -33.61 -2.60
N GLN A 9 33.29 -34.19 -3.14
CA GLN A 9 31.95 -34.49 -2.56
C GLN A 9 31.11 -33.42 -1.81
N ALA A 10 29.86 -33.26 -2.26
CA ALA A 10 28.75 -32.69 -1.49
C ALA A 10 27.81 -33.80 -0.96
N PRO A 11 27.12 -33.62 0.18
CA PRO A 11 26.04 -34.51 0.60
C PRO A 11 24.79 -34.24 -0.24
N MET A 12 24.19 -35.28 -0.83
CA MET A 12 22.86 -35.18 -1.42
C MET A 12 21.78 -35.52 -0.38
N THR A 13 20.81 -34.62 -0.19
CA THR A 13 19.53 -34.92 0.47
C THR A 13 18.39 -34.57 -0.49
N ASN A 14 17.90 -35.56 -1.24
CA ASN A 14 16.77 -35.41 -2.14
C ASN A 14 15.45 -35.26 -1.36
N GLY A 15 15.08 -34.02 -1.03
CA GLY A 15 13.72 -33.66 -0.61
C GLY A 15 12.86 -33.32 -1.83
N VAL A 16 12.23 -34.31 -2.47
CA VAL A 16 11.43 -34.10 -3.69
C VAL A 16 10.03 -33.54 -3.32
N HIS A 17 9.98 -32.26 -3.00
CA HIS A 17 8.72 -31.51 -3.05
C HIS A 17 8.45 -31.08 -4.50
N LYS A 18 7.42 -31.68 -5.11
CA LYS A 18 6.82 -31.14 -6.34
C LYS A 18 6.19 -29.80 -6.00
N MET A 19 6.81 -28.71 -6.43
CA MET A 19 6.17 -27.39 -6.39
C MET A 19 4.93 -27.43 -7.30
N VAL A 20 3.76 -27.17 -6.73
CA VAL A 20 2.54 -26.87 -7.47
C VAL A 20 2.46 -25.35 -7.59
N ASN A 21 2.18 -24.84 -8.79
CA ASN A 21 2.24 -23.40 -9.04
C ASN A 21 1.05 -22.66 -8.41
N GLY A 22 1.33 -21.53 -7.75
CA GLY A 22 0.29 -20.55 -7.37
C GLY A 22 -0.08 -20.47 -5.89
N GLU A 23 0.70 -21.05 -4.98
CA GLU A 23 0.48 -20.82 -3.54
C GLU A 23 0.73 -19.34 -3.16
N ALA A 24 -0.15 -18.81 -2.31
CA ALA A 24 0.11 -17.56 -1.60
C ALA A 24 1.23 -17.80 -0.59
N ASP A 25 2.21 -16.89 -0.54
CA ASP A 25 3.39 -17.04 0.31
C ASP A 25 3.04 -16.64 1.76
N VAL A 26 2.50 -17.59 2.54
CA VAL A 26 2.08 -17.41 3.95
C VAL A 26 3.30 -17.40 4.88
N SER A 27 4.24 -16.50 4.62
CA SER A 27 5.48 -16.31 5.39
C SER A 27 5.25 -15.41 6.61
N SER A 28 4.57 -15.94 7.63
CA SER A 28 4.33 -15.27 8.91
C SER A 28 5.62 -15.14 9.76
N SER A 29 6.46 -14.15 9.42
CA SER A 29 7.72 -13.84 10.11
C SER A 29 7.47 -13.24 11.51
N SER A 30 7.29 -14.14 12.48
CA SER A 30 6.76 -13.93 13.83
C SER A 30 7.69 -13.21 14.82
N HIS A 31 8.07 -11.98 14.49
CA HIS A 31 8.38 -10.99 15.51
C HIS A 31 7.07 -10.38 16.05
N PRO A 32 6.75 -10.52 17.34
CA PRO A 32 5.49 -10.02 17.87
C PRO A 32 5.43 -8.50 17.75
N ALA A 33 4.32 -7.98 17.21
CA ALA A 33 3.99 -6.57 17.34
C ALA A 33 3.96 -6.21 18.84
N THR A 34 4.56 -5.09 19.21
CA THR A 34 4.73 -4.70 20.62
C THR A 34 3.44 -4.20 21.27
N HIS A 35 2.39 -3.98 20.47
CA HIS A 35 1.08 -3.43 20.84
C HIS A 35 -0.03 -4.21 20.12
N SER A 36 -1.29 -3.99 20.50
CA SER A 36 -2.45 -4.54 19.81
C SER A 36 -2.95 -3.62 18.68
N LEU A 37 -3.79 -4.14 17.79
CA LEU A 37 -4.44 -3.33 16.78
C LEU A 37 -5.40 -2.29 17.41
N GLU A 38 -5.99 -2.55 18.58
CA GLU A 38 -6.81 -1.56 19.32
C GLU A 38 -5.93 -0.38 19.80
N ASP A 39 -4.72 -0.65 20.33
CA ASP A 39 -3.76 0.39 20.73
C ASP A 39 -3.29 1.24 19.53
N VAL A 40 -2.95 0.57 18.42
CA VAL A 40 -2.48 1.24 17.17
C VAL A 40 -3.59 2.13 16.59
N CYS A 41 -4.83 1.63 16.58
CA CYS A 41 -5.99 2.42 16.13
C CYS A 41 -6.27 3.60 17.06
N ALA A 42 -6.15 3.42 18.39
CA ALA A 42 -6.35 4.49 19.37
C ALA A 42 -5.30 5.62 19.22
N LEU A 43 -4.02 5.26 19.09
CA LEU A 43 -2.94 6.24 18.90
C LEU A 43 -3.11 7.03 17.59
N LEU A 44 -3.44 6.35 16.48
CA LEU A 44 -3.67 7.03 15.21
C LEU A 44 -4.96 7.86 15.22
N HIS A 45 -5.99 7.44 15.97
CA HIS A 45 -7.18 8.26 16.19
C HIS A 45 -6.85 9.57 16.91
N GLU A 46 -6.05 9.53 17.98
CA GLU A 46 -5.60 10.73 18.69
C GLU A 46 -4.76 11.65 17.79
N GLN A 47 -3.78 11.10 17.06
CA GLN A 47 -2.92 11.87 16.15
C GLN A 47 -3.69 12.54 15.01
N VAL A 48 -4.63 11.84 14.38
CA VAL A 48 -5.52 12.40 13.34
C VAL A 48 -6.48 13.42 13.95
N GLY A 49 -7.01 13.16 15.16
CA GLY A 49 -7.85 14.11 15.91
C GLY A 49 -7.12 15.41 16.24
N ALA A 50 -5.85 15.34 16.65
CA ALA A 50 -5.00 16.51 16.89
C ALA A 50 -4.74 17.29 15.59
N PHE A 51 -4.37 16.60 14.51
CA PHE A 51 -4.22 17.22 13.18
C PHE A 51 -5.50 17.94 12.71
N LEU A 52 -6.68 17.35 12.92
CA LEU A 52 -7.98 17.92 12.56
C LEU A 52 -8.46 19.05 13.47
N SER A 53 -7.91 19.15 14.68
CA SER A 53 -8.26 20.17 15.69
C SER A 53 -7.33 21.38 15.67
N ALA A 54 -6.14 21.24 15.08
CA ALA A 54 -5.19 22.33 14.90
C ALA A 54 -5.74 23.42 13.97
N ALA A 55 -5.41 24.69 14.24
CA ALA A 55 -5.65 25.76 13.29
C ALA A 55 -4.77 25.56 12.03
N PRO A 56 -5.32 25.59 10.81
CA PRO A 56 -4.54 25.34 9.60
C PRO A 56 -3.56 26.49 9.33
N GLU A 57 -2.26 26.16 9.25
CA GLU A 57 -1.18 27.14 9.02
C GLU A 57 -1.27 27.84 7.65
N ASN A 58 -1.88 27.16 6.66
CA ASN A 58 -1.99 27.61 5.28
C ASN A 58 -3.12 26.86 4.55
N ASP A 59 -3.42 27.27 3.31
CA ASP A 59 -4.48 26.67 2.49
C ASP A 59 -4.30 25.19 2.14
N VAL A 60 -3.05 24.68 2.03
CA VAL A 60 -2.81 23.25 1.81
C VAL A 60 -3.21 22.48 3.06
N THR A 61 -2.80 22.92 4.25
CA THR A 61 -3.20 22.32 5.53
C THR A 61 -4.73 22.35 5.69
N ARG A 62 -5.37 23.48 5.37
CA ARG A 62 -6.84 23.62 5.42
C ARG A 62 -7.55 22.60 4.54
N ARG A 63 -7.16 22.48 3.26
CA ARG A 63 -7.74 21.48 2.34
C ARG A 63 -7.39 20.04 2.75
N THR A 64 -6.20 19.80 3.28
CA THR A 64 -5.80 18.48 3.79
C THR A 64 -6.70 18.05 4.95
N GLN A 65 -7.02 18.94 5.89
CA GLN A 65 -7.99 18.70 6.96
C GLN A 65 -9.42 18.51 6.42
N GLU A 66 -9.80 19.21 5.36
CA GLU A 66 -11.11 19.08 4.69
C GLU A 66 -11.25 17.69 4.04
N GLN A 67 -10.28 17.31 3.21
CA GLN A 67 -10.18 15.98 2.58
C GLN A 67 -10.06 14.84 3.61
N THR A 68 -9.33 15.05 4.70
CA THR A 68 -9.26 14.10 5.82
C THR A 68 -10.65 13.79 6.39
N ARG A 69 -11.50 14.82 6.60
CA ARG A 69 -12.87 14.62 7.10
C ARG A 69 -13.75 13.90 6.07
N ILE A 70 -13.61 14.21 4.77
CA ILE A 70 -14.33 13.52 3.68
C ILE A 70 -13.93 12.03 3.63
N SER A 71 -12.64 11.72 3.60
CA SER A 71 -12.14 10.34 3.60
C SER A 71 -12.60 9.55 4.83
N MET A 72 -12.60 10.16 6.02
CA MET A 72 -13.09 9.50 7.24
C MET A 72 -14.60 9.20 7.17
N GLN A 73 -15.41 10.07 6.57
CA GLN A 73 -16.84 9.81 6.35
C GLN A 73 -17.09 8.68 5.34
N VAL A 74 -16.28 8.59 4.28
CA VAL A 74 -16.33 7.48 3.31
C VAL A 74 -15.99 6.14 3.99
N ILE A 75 -14.95 6.13 4.83
CA ILE A 75 -14.55 4.94 5.59
C ILE A 75 -15.60 4.55 6.64
N GLU A 76 -16.16 5.53 7.37
CA GLU A 76 -17.23 5.26 8.34
C GLU A 76 -18.48 4.69 7.64
N LYS A 77 -18.88 5.24 6.49
CA LYS A 77 -19.97 4.69 5.68
C LYS A 77 -19.69 3.25 5.28
N ALA A 78 -18.50 2.95 4.75
CA ALA A 78 -18.13 1.59 4.37
C ALA A 78 -18.16 0.60 5.54
N LEU A 79 -17.66 1.00 6.72
CA LEU A 79 -17.71 0.18 7.95
C LEU A 79 -19.14 0.00 8.50
N ASN A 80 -20.08 0.88 8.16
CA ASN A 80 -21.50 0.74 8.54
C ASN A 80 -22.30 -0.11 7.53
N ASP A 81 -21.93 -0.06 6.25
CA ASP A 81 -22.61 -0.78 5.16
C ASP A 81 -22.16 -2.25 5.02
N TYR A 82 -20.94 -2.57 5.47
CA TYR A 82 -20.31 -3.89 5.34
C TYR A 82 -19.80 -4.42 6.69
N GLU A 83 -20.09 -5.68 6.99
CA GLU A 83 -19.49 -6.38 8.14
C GLU A 83 -17.97 -6.44 7.98
N PHE A 84 -17.20 -6.16 9.04
CA PHE A 84 -15.73 -6.09 8.97
C PHE A 84 -15.05 -7.29 8.29
N PRO A 85 -15.42 -8.57 8.52
CA PRO A 85 -14.81 -9.71 7.82
C PRO A 85 -15.04 -9.74 6.30
N THR A 86 -15.93 -8.89 5.78
CA THR A 86 -16.24 -8.75 4.34
C THR A 86 -15.52 -7.56 3.68
N LEU A 87 -14.73 -6.82 4.46
CA LEU A 87 -13.88 -5.72 4.00
C LEU A 87 -12.43 -6.20 3.84
N SER A 88 -11.69 -5.59 2.91
CA SER A 88 -10.24 -5.79 2.75
C SER A 88 -9.55 -4.48 2.32
N LEU A 89 -8.23 -4.38 2.47
CA LEU A 89 -7.44 -3.20 2.09
C LEU A 89 -6.35 -3.56 1.08
N SER A 90 -6.33 -2.87 -0.06
CA SER A 90 -5.30 -3.01 -1.10
C SER A 90 -4.07 -2.16 -0.74
N TYR A 91 -3.03 -2.80 -0.23
CA TYR A 91 -1.82 -2.14 0.29
C TYR A 91 -0.59 -2.44 -0.57
N ASN A 92 0.25 -1.43 -0.83
CA ASN A 92 1.49 -1.57 -1.60
C ASN A 92 2.69 -0.78 -1.03
N GLY A 93 2.57 -0.22 0.17
CA GLY A 93 3.63 0.60 0.81
C GLY A 93 3.82 2.00 0.21
N GLY A 94 3.07 2.37 -0.83
CA GLY A 94 3.09 3.70 -1.42
C GLY A 94 2.40 4.74 -0.54
N LYS A 95 2.80 6.01 -0.69
CA LYS A 95 2.28 7.17 0.07
C LYS A 95 0.75 7.23 0.12
N ASP A 96 0.07 6.94 -0.99
CA ASP A 96 -1.38 7.12 -1.15
C ASP A 96 -2.16 6.05 -0.38
N CYS A 97 -1.70 4.80 -0.41
CA CYS A 97 -2.27 3.72 0.40
C CYS A 97 -1.89 3.83 1.89
N LEU A 98 -0.78 4.50 2.22
CA LEU A 98 -0.40 4.79 3.61
C LEU A 98 -1.29 5.86 4.24
N VAL A 99 -1.64 6.93 3.52
CA VAL A 99 -2.67 7.90 3.97
C VAL A 99 -4.00 7.19 4.22
N LEU A 100 -4.46 6.40 3.23
CA LEU A 100 -5.67 5.59 3.35
C LEU A 100 -5.65 4.67 4.59
N LEU A 101 -4.56 3.94 4.83
CA LEU A 101 -4.41 3.03 5.96
C LEU A 101 -4.48 3.75 7.31
N ILE A 102 -3.81 4.90 7.45
CA ILE A 102 -3.82 5.69 8.69
C ILE A 102 -5.23 6.22 8.99
N LEU A 103 -5.93 6.71 7.97
CA LEU A 103 -7.32 7.16 8.11
C LEU A 103 -8.27 5.99 8.40
N TYR A 104 -8.01 4.82 7.83
CA TYR A 104 -8.77 3.61 8.10
C TYR A 104 -8.65 3.19 9.58
N LEU A 105 -7.42 3.10 10.10
CA LEU A 105 -7.14 2.79 11.51
C LEU A 105 -7.78 3.80 12.48
N ALA A 106 -7.66 5.11 12.17
CA ALA A 106 -8.24 6.19 12.96
C ALA A 106 -9.79 6.16 13.02
N VAL A 107 -10.46 5.67 11.96
CA VAL A 107 -11.92 5.47 11.98
C VAL A 107 -12.29 4.13 12.63
N LEU A 108 -11.50 3.07 12.41
CA LEU A 108 -11.71 1.74 12.97
C LEU A 108 -11.80 1.77 14.50
N HIS A 109 -10.94 2.58 15.15
CA HIS A 109 -11.06 2.88 16.58
C HIS A 109 -12.47 3.36 16.96
N THR A 110 -13.00 4.38 16.29
CA THR A 110 -14.32 4.92 16.62
C THR A 110 -15.46 3.95 16.30
N HIS A 111 -15.33 3.13 15.25
CA HIS A 111 -16.33 2.13 14.90
C HIS A 111 -16.48 1.09 16.01
N PHE A 112 -15.39 0.47 16.45
CA PHE A 112 -15.42 -0.57 17.48
C PHE A 112 -15.51 -0.04 18.92
N SER A 113 -15.18 1.23 19.18
CA SER A 113 -15.32 1.87 20.52
C SER A 113 -16.70 2.50 20.79
N LYS A 114 -17.62 2.53 19.81
CA LYS A 114 -18.99 3.00 20.03
C LYS A 114 -19.74 2.09 21.01
N HIS A 115 -20.21 2.65 22.12
CA HIS A 115 -21.08 1.92 23.04
C HIS A 115 -22.42 1.54 22.37
N PRO A 116 -22.84 0.26 22.41
CA PRO A 116 -24.10 -0.18 21.84
C PRO A 116 -25.29 0.39 22.62
N LYS A 117 -26.15 1.16 21.94
CA LYS A 117 -27.26 1.90 22.56
C LYS A 117 -28.34 1.02 23.21
N ASN A 118 -28.40 -0.27 22.86
CA ASN A 118 -29.49 -1.18 23.22
C ASN A 118 -29.03 -2.39 24.07
N GLY A 119 -27.86 -2.33 24.71
CA GLY A 119 -27.40 -3.39 25.63
C GLY A 119 -26.97 -4.70 24.96
N THR A 120 -26.81 -4.73 23.63
CA THR A 120 -26.09 -5.81 22.94
C THR A 120 -24.62 -5.84 23.38
N PRO A 121 -23.92 -6.98 23.29
CA PRO A 121 -22.47 -7.02 23.51
C PRO A 121 -21.72 -6.02 22.61
N ARG A 122 -20.59 -5.49 23.08
CA ARG A 122 -19.61 -4.80 22.21
C ARG A 122 -19.06 -5.85 21.23
N PRO A 123 -18.96 -5.57 19.92
CA PRO A 123 -18.21 -6.45 19.03
C PRO A 123 -16.74 -6.51 19.47
N GLU A 124 -16.11 -7.67 19.37
CA GLU A 124 -14.69 -7.84 19.67
C GLU A 124 -13.84 -7.00 18.71
N PHE A 125 -12.80 -6.33 19.22
CA PHE A 125 -11.93 -5.53 18.38
C PHE A 125 -11.07 -6.46 17.50
N PRO A 126 -10.98 -6.24 16.18
CA PRO A 126 -10.23 -7.13 15.30
C PRO A 126 -8.74 -7.16 15.66
N THR A 127 -8.11 -8.33 15.50
CA THR A 127 -6.68 -8.54 15.78
C THR A 127 -5.78 -8.28 14.56
N SER A 128 -6.35 -8.29 13.35
CA SER A 128 -5.71 -7.97 12.08
C SER A 128 -6.69 -7.35 11.07
N ILE A 129 -6.16 -6.77 10.00
CA ILE A 129 -6.93 -6.21 8.86
C ILE A 129 -6.71 -7.09 7.63
N PRO A 130 -7.75 -7.76 7.09
CA PRO A 130 -7.65 -8.50 5.83
C PRO A 130 -7.12 -7.60 4.72
N SER A 131 -6.03 -8.00 4.06
CA SER A 131 -5.32 -7.13 3.13
C SER A 131 -4.79 -7.91 1.91
N ILE A 132 -4.57 -7.20 0.81
CA ILE A 132 -3.95 -7.75 -0.41
C ILE A 132 -2.79 -6.84 -0.87
N TYR A 133 -1.66 -7.46 -1.19
CA TYR A 133 -0.58 -6.83 -1.96
C TYR A 133 -0.38 -7.56 -3.29
N ALA A 134 -0.96 -7.00 -4.35
CA ALA A 134 -0.65 -7.35 -5.72
C ALA A 134 0.76 -6.80 -6.06
N LYS A 135 1.76 -7.61 -5.79
CA LYS A 135 3.19 -7.28 -5.84
C LYS A 135 3.66 -7.22 -7.31
N PRO A 136 4.41 -6.18 -7.76
CA PRO A 136 5.02 -6.18 -9.09
C PRO A 136 6.08 -7.30 -9.19
N PRO A 137 6.49 -7.73 -10.41
CA PRO A 137 7.45 -8.83 -10.57
C PRO A 137 8.83 -8.50 -9.96
N ASP A 138 9.29 -7.26 -10.19
CA ASP A 138 10.58 -6.74 -9.75
C ASP A 138 10.38 -5.55 -8.79
N PRO A 139 9.93 -5.74 -7.53
CA PRO A 139 9.80 -4.65 -6.58
C PRO A 139 11.17 -4.17 -6.11
N PHE A 140 11.30 -2.89 -5.78
CA PHE A 140 12.48 -2.40 -5.07
C PHE A 140 12.60 -3.09 -3.69
N PRO A 141 13.81 -3.45 -3.23
CA PRO A 141 14.02 -3.96 -1.88
C PRO A 141 13.46 -3.02 -0.81
N ALA A 142 13.77 -1.72 -0.91
CA ALA A 142 13.25 -0.67 -0.01
C ALA A 142 11.71 -0.61 0.08
N VAL A 143 10.99 -0.91 -1.01
CA VAL A 143 9.51 -0.99 -0.99
C VAL A 143 9.06 -2.28 -0.31
N SER A 144 9.72 -3.40 -0.58
CA SER A 144 9.41 -4.69 0.03
C SER A 144 9.66 -4.68 1.55
N GLU A 145 10.80 -4.11 1.98
CA GLU A 145 11.16 -3.86 3.38
C GLU A 145 10.16 -2.94 4.07
N PHE A 146 9.77 -1.83 3.42
CA PHE A 146 8.77 -0.93 3.99
C PHE A 146 7.39 -1.61 4.12
N VAL A 147 6.96 -2.40 3.14
CA VAL A 147 5.71 -3.16 3.21
C VAL A 147 5.76 -4.20 4.33
N GLU A 148 6.84 -4.99 4.48
CA GLU A 148 6.93 -5.97 5.56
C GLU A 148 6.93 -5.28 6.94
N TYR A 149 7.67 -4.19 7.08
CA TYR A 149 7.70 -3.39 8.31
C TYR A 149 6.33 -2.81 8.67
N SER A 150 5.68 -2.12 7.74
CA SER A 150 4.41 -1.44 8.00
C SER A 150 3.25 -2.43 8.16
N SER A 151 3.28 -3.57 7.47
CA SER A 151 2.25 -4.63 7.63
C SER A 151 2.25 -5.20 9.05
N LYS A 152 3.44 -5.43 9.63
CA LYS A 152 3.57 -5.85 11.04
C LYS A 152 3.15 -4.74 12.01
N LEU A 153 3.54 -3.50 11.74
CA LEU A 153 3.21 -2.34 12.59
C LEU A 153 1.70 -2.03 12.63
N TYR A 154 1.01 -2.23 11.52
CA TYR A 154 -0.41 -1.91 11.34
C TYR A 154 -1.32 -3.16 11.31
N HIS A 155 -0.79 -4.33 11.72
CA HIS A 155 -1.51 -5.61 11.81
C HIS A 155 -2.25 -6.01 10.51
N LEU A 156 -1.61 -5.83 9.35
CA LEU A 156 -2.18 -6.27 8.08
C LEU A 156 -2.00 -7.79 7.91
N ASP A 157 -3.11 -8.50 7.75
CA ASP A 157 -3.12 -9.88 7.27
C ASP A 157 -2.97 -9.86 5.74
N LEU A 158 -1.73 -9.72 5.29
CA LEU A 158 -1.40 -9.30 3.92
C LEU A 158 -1.16 -10.49 2.99
N ALA A 159 -2.15 -10.79 2.15
CA ALA A 159 -1.99 -11.76 1.07
C ALA A 159 -1.03 -11.22 -0.02
N HIS A 160 0.18 -11.74 -0.04
CA HIS A 160 1.17 -11.45 -1.08
C HIS A 160 0.88 -12.26 -2.35
N ILE A 161 0.51 -11.57 -3.44
CA ILE A 161 0.28 -12.19 -4.75
C ILE A 161 1.17 -11.50 -5.78
N SER A 162 2.18 -12.23 -6.29
CA SER A 162 3.11 -11.74 -7.30
C SER A 162 2.43 -11.66 -8.67
N THR A 163 2.26 -10.44 -9.17
CA THR A 163 1.90 -10.20 -10.57
C THR A 163 3.07 -10.55 -11.49
N ASN A 164 2.74 -11.04 -12.68
CA ASN A 164 3.68 -11.39 -13.73
C ASN A 164 3.16 -10.80 -15.06
N PRO A 165 3.27 -9.47 -15.27
CA PRO A 165 3.01 -8.84 -16.56
C PRO A 165 4.01 -9.39 -17.59
N GLY A 166 3.59 -10.39 -18.35
CA GLY A 166 4.47 -11.15 -19.25
C GLY A 166 5.17 -10.26 -20.29
N PRO A 167 6.36 -10.67 -20.77
CA PRO A 167 7.24 -9.83 -21.58
C PRO A 167 6.56 -9.41 -22.89
N ARG A 168 6.30 -8.11 -23.05
CA ARG A 168 5.69 -7.55 -24.27
C ARG A 168 6.44 -6.34 -24.82
N LYS A 169 6.42 -6.23 -26.15
CA LYS A 169 6.98 -5.12 -26.91
C LYS A 169 6.16 -3.85 -26.70
N LYS A 170 6.78 -2.79 -26.16
CA LYS A 170 6.46 -1.34 -26.36
C LYS A 170 4.99 -0.94 -26.61
N GLU A 171 4.05 -1.53 -25.87
CA GLU A 171 2.68 -1.03 -25.70
C GLU A 171 2.49 -0.76 -24.20
N LYS A 172 1.83 0.35 -23.86
CA LYS A 172 1.85 0.91 -22.50
C LYS A 172 1.22 -0.06 -21.49
N SER A 173 2.04 -0.64 -20.62
CA SER A 173 1.67 -1.75 -19.71
C SER A 173 0.82 -1.33 -18.49
N HIS A 174 0.05 -0.25 -18.63
CA HIS A 174 -0.96 0.21 -17.69
C HIS A 174 -2.36 0.33 -18.35
N SER A 175 -2.51 -0.21 -19.57
CA SER A 175 -3.79 -0.31 -20.29
C SER A 175 -4.13 -1.77 -20.57
N ASN A 176 -5.42 -2.13 -20.42
CA ASN A 176 -5.92 -3.42 -20.92
C ASN A 176 -5.74 -3.53 -22.44
N PRO A 177 -5.49 -4.73 -22.99
CA PRO A 177 -5.34 -4.92 -24.43
C PRO A 177 -6.65 -4.59 -25.18
N PRO A 178 -6.59 -3.94 -26.35
CA PRO A 178 -7.79 -3.62 -27.13
C PRO A 178 -8.45 -4.87 -27.73
N LEU A 179 -9.76 -4.78 -27.96
CA LEU A 179 -10.57 -5.81 -28.62
C LEU A 179 -10.09 -6.05 -30.06
N SER A 180 -9.44 -7.19 -30.30
CA SER A 180 -9.11 -7.69 -31.63
C SER A 180 -9.11 -9.22 -31.65
N SER A 181 -9.61 -9.81 -32.74
CA SER A 181 -10.00 -11.22 -32.81
C SER A 181 -9.11 -12.04 -33.74
N SER A 182 -8.34 -13.00 -33.20
CA SER A 182 -7.99 -14.30 -33.81
C SER A 182 -7.08 -15.12 -32.88
N PRO A 183 -7.17 -16.46 -32.86
CA PRO A 183 -6.21 -17.30 -32.15
C PRO A 183 -4.89 -17.45 -32.95
N PRO A 184 -3.72 -17.26 -32.34
CA PRO A 184 -2.45 -17.60 -32.99
C PRO A 184 -2.22 -19.12 -33.00
N SER A 185 -1.60 -19.62 -34.08
CA SER A 185 -1.16 -21.02 -34.20
C SER A 185 -0.03 -21.34 -33.23
N ALA A 186 0.04 -22.60 -32.77
CA ALA A 186 0.98 -23.04 -31.75
C ALA A 186 2.40 -23.27 -32.29
N GLU A 187 3.40 -22.70 -31.60
CA GLU A 187 4.78 -23.18 -31.60
C GLU A 187 5.45 -22.86 -30.24
N THR A 188 6.16 -23.84 -29.68
CA THR A 188 6.80 -23.84 -28.36
C THR A 188 8.26 -23.33 -28.42
N SER A 189 8.91 -22.88 -27.34
CA SER A 189 8.49 -22.62 -25.95
C SER A 189 9.51 -21.72 -25.22
N THR A 190 9.05 -20.86 -24.30
CA THR A 190 9.88 -20.33 -23.19
C THR A 190 9.00 -20.05 -21.96
N PHE A 191 9.24 -20.81 -20.88
CA PHE A 191 8.72 -20.62 -19.51
C PHE A 191 7.22 -20.29 -19.36
N ASP A 192 6.41 -21.35 -19.32
CA ASP A 192 4.95 -21.34 -19.17
C ASP A 192 4.50 -21.00 -17.73
N ARG A 193 4.82 -19.79 -17.26
CA ARG A 193 4.19 -19.18 -16.09
C ARG A 193 2.99 -18.35 -16.56
N PRO A 194 1.78 -18.53 -16.01
CA PRO A 194 0.64 -17.70 -16.38
C PRO A 194 0.95 -16.21 -16.13
N ILE A 195 0.44 -15.35 -17.00
CA ILE A 195 0.46 -13.91 -16.82
C ILE A 195 -0.56 -13.59 -15.72
N ILE A 196 -0.06 -13.27 -14.53
CA ILE A 196 -0.88 -12.78 -13.42
C ILE A 196 -0.93 -11.26 -13.56
N SER A 197 -2.00 -10.73 -14.17
CA SER A 197 -2.26 -9.29 -14.10
C SER A 197 -2.83 -8.91 -12.73
N PHE A 198 -2.96 -7.61 -12.43
CA PHE A 198 -3.64 -7.15 -11.22
C PHE A 198 -5.05 -7.76 -11.07
N ARG A 199 -5.84 -7.78 -12.14
CA ARG A 199 -7.17 -8.41 -12.20
C ARG A 199 -7.12 -9.88 -11.77
N ASP A 200 -6.11 -10.62 -12.24
CA ASP A 200 -5.98 -12.05 -11.95
C ASP A 200 -5.48 -12.29 -10.52
N ALA A 201 -4.65 -11.38 -9.97
CA ALA A 201 -4.25 -11.39 -8.57
C ALA A 201 -5.45 -11.13 -7.64
N PHE A 202 -6.32 -10.16 -7.96
CA PHE A 202 -7.56 -9.93 -7.23
C PHE A 202 -8.54 -11.11 -7.35
N ALA A 203 -8.62 -11.76 -8.51
CA ALA A 203 -9.45 -12.95 -8.70
C ALA A 203 -8.95 -14.14 -7.86
N LEU A 204 -7.63 -14.35 -7.78
CA LEU A 204 -7.01 -15.34 -6.91
C LEU A 204 -7.30 -15.03 -5.43
N TYR A 205 -7.07 -13.78 -4.99
CA TYR A 205 -7.35 -13.34 -3.62
C TYR A 205 -8.80 -13.61 -3.20
N LEU A 206 -9.78 -13.22 -4.03
CA LEU A 206 -11.19 -13.40 -3.76
C LEU A 206 -11.63 -14.87 -3.82
N SER A 207 -10.95 -15.71 -4.62
CA SER A 207 -11.19 -17.17 -4.60
C SER A 207 -10.75 -17.83 -3.29
N SER A 208 -9.74 -17.28 -2.61
CA SER A 208 -9.29 -17.71 -1.28
C SER A 208 -10.05 -17.04 -0.13
N HIS A 209 -10.66 -15.87 -0.38
CA HIS A 209 -11.40 -15.07 0.61
C HIS A 209 -12.83 -14.74 0.13
N PRO A 210 -13.68 -15.75 -0.14
CA PRO A 210 -15.00 -15.58 -0.77
C PRO A 210 -16.01 -14.79 0.08
N GLN A 211 -15.67 -14.46 1.33
CA GLN A 211 -16.44 -13.56 2.19
C GLN A 211 -16.23 -12.06 1.86
N VAL A 212 -15.14 -11.69 1.18
CA VAL A 212 -14.80 -10.29 0.88
C VAL A 212 -15.71 -9.75 -0.22
N LYS A 213 -16.34 -8.60 0.05
CA LYS A 213 -17.35 -7.94 -0.80
C LYS A 213 -16.94 -6.52 -1.21
N ALA A 214 -16.05 -5.88 -0.46
CA ALA A 214 -15.52 -4.57 -0.78
C ALA A 214 -14.04 -4.44 -0.40
N ILE A 215 -13.28 -3.67 -1.20
CA ILE A 215 -11.86 -3.46 -0.99
C ILE A 215 -11.55 -1.95 -1.05
N PHE A 216 -10.85 -1.45 -0.04
CA PHE A 216 -10.32 -0.08 -0.02
C PHE A 216 -9.09 0.04 -0.92
N VAL A 217 -9.07 1.04 -1.80
CA VAL A 217 -8.01 1.26 -2.80
C VAL A 217 -7.53 2.71 -2.78
N GLY A 218 -6.21 2.91 -2.69
CA GLY A 218 -5.56 4.22 -2.58
C GLY A 218 -5.39 5.00 -3.88
N THR A 219 -6.32 4.86 -4.84
CA THR A 219 -6.29 5.57 -6.14
C THR A 219 -6.76 7.01 -6.00
N ARG A 220 -6.15 7.94 -6.75
CA ARG A 220 -6.55 9.36 -6.83
C ARG A 220 -7.01 9.74 -8.25
N ARG A 221 -7.77 10.84 -8.43
CA ARG A 221 -8.27 11.27 -9.76
C ARG A 221 -7.16 11.51 -10.78
N THR A 222 -5.96 11.83 -10.31
CA THR A 222 -4.77 12.12 -11.11
C THR A 222 -3.96 10.87 -11.49
N ASP A 223 -4.32 9.69 -10.96
CA ASP A 223 -3.77 8.41 -11.42
C ASP A 223 -4.34 7.97 -12.77
N PRO A 224 -3.63 7.08 -13.51
CA PRO A 224 -4.16 6.43 -14.70
C PRO A 224 -5.52 5.78 -14.45
N HIS A 225 -6.51 6.15 -15.27
CA HIS A 225 -7.93 5.74 -15.19
C HIS A 225 -8.71 6.25 -13.94
N GLY A 226 -8.10 7.05 -13.07
CA GLY A 226 -8.74 7.54 -11.84
C GLY A 226 -9.77 8.67 -12.04
N SER A 227 -9.73 9.38 -13.17
CA SER A 227 -10.47 10.64 -13.38
C SER A 227 -11.99 10.55 -13.16
N HIS A 228 -12.61 9.43 -13.55
CA HIS A 228 -14.05 9.21 -13.51
C HIS A 228 -14.54 8.36 -12.33
N LEU A 229 -13.63 7.92 -11.45
CA LEU A 229 -13.99 7.12 -10.28
C LEU A 229 -14.74 7.97 -9.23
N THR A 230 -15.51 7.30 -8.38
CA THR A 230 -16.19 7.89 -7.23
C THR A 230 -15.63 7.29 -5.94
N HIS A 231 -16.20 7.63 -4.78
CA HIS A 231 -15.83 6.97 -3.53
C HIS A 231 -16.26 5.50 -3.45
N PHE A 232 -17.21 5.05 -4.28
CA PHE A 232 -17.80 3.71 -4.25
C PHE A 232 -18.15 3.23 -5.67
N ASP A 233 -17.22 2.54 -6.32
CA ASP A 233 -17.42 2.01 -7.68
C ASP A 233 -17.38 0.48 -7.67
N PRO A 234 -18.46 -0.24 -8.06
CA PRO A 234 -18.35 -1.67 -8.32
C PRO A 234 -17.32 -1.92 -9.42
N THR A 235 -16.67 -3.07 -9.37
CA THR A 235 -15.81 -3.55 -10.46
C THR A 235 -16.55 -3.63 -11.79
N ASP A 236 -15.86 -3.27 -12.87
CA ASP A 236 -16.36 -3.27 -14.24
C ASP A 236 -15.96 -4.56 -15.01
N HIS A 237 -16.30 -4.62 -16.29
CA HIS A 237 -16.31 -5.87 -17.07
C HIS A 237 -14.97 -6.65 -17.03
N HIS A 238 -15.09 -7.96 -16.79
CA HIS A 238 -14.01 -8.94 -16.63
C HIS A 238 -13.21 -8.89 -15.31
N TRP A 239 -13.41 -7.90 -14.43
CA TRP A 239 -12.92 -8.00 -13.05
C TRP A 239 -13.79 -8.99 -12.24
N PRO A 240 -13.23 -9.62 -11.18
CA PRO A 240 -14.04 -10.32 -10.18
C PRO A 240 -14.93 -9.31 -9.43
N ASP A 241 -16.12 -9.73 -9.01
CA ASP A 241 -17.14 -8.84 -8.44
C ASP A 241 -16.79 -8.37 -7.00
N PHE A 242 -16.49 -7.09 -6.84
CA PHE A 242 -16.40 -6.42 -5.53
C PHE A 242 -16.63 -4.90 -5.64
N MET A 243 -16.99 -4.27 -4.53
CA MET A 243 -17.06 -2.81 -4.42
C MET A 243 -15.66 -2.22 -4.18
N ARG A 244 -15.18 -1.37 -5.10
CA ARG A 244 -13.98 -0.56 -4.86
C ARG A 244 -14.35 0.67 -4.04
N ILE A 245 -13.67 0.87 -2.92
CA ILE A 245 -13.87 2.04 -2.06
C ILE A 245 -12.65 2.95 -2.19
N HIS A 246 -12.85 4.22 -2.56
CA HIS A 246 -11.78 5.19 -2.81
C HIS A 246 -11.90 6.41 -1.86
N PRO A 247 -11.53 6.31 -0.57
CA PRO A 247 -11.63 7.43 0.37
C PRO A 247 -10.74 8.61 0.01
N VAL A 248 -9.59 8.37 -0.63
CA VAL A 248 -8.58 9.38 -0.97
C VAL A 248 -8.72 9.92 -2.40
N ILE A 249 -9.80 9.61 -3.12
CA ILE A 249 -9.90 9.83 -4.58
C ILE A 249 -9.68 11.30 -5.00
N ASP A 250 -10.14 12.26 -4.20
CA ASP A 250 -10.06 13.69 -4.51
C ASP A 250 -8.80 14.39 -3.93
N TRP A 251 -7.84 13.66 -3.36
CA TRP A 251 -6.63 14.23 -2.78
C TRP A 251 -5.59 14.64 -3.83
N HIS A 252 -4.96 15.80 -3.62
CA HIS A 252 -3.79 16.24 -4.38
C HIS A 252 -2.46 15.77 -3.78
N LEU A 253 -1.40 15.70 -4.60
CA LEU A 253 -0.05 15.34 -4.15
C LEU A 253 0.45 16.21 -2.98
N SER A 254 0.13 17.52 -3.00
CA SER A 254 0.47 18.43 -1.90
C SER A 254 -0.25 18.11 -0.58
N GLU A 255 -1.47 17.56 -0.62
CA GLU A 255 -2.25 17.18 0.55
C GLU A 255 -1.76 15.84 1.13
N ILE A 256 -1.42 14.88 0.27
CA ILE A 256 -0.76 13.63 0.66
C ILE A 256 0.53 13.92 1.47
N TRP A 257 1.38 14.83 0.98
CA TRP A 257 2.60 15.20 1.70
C TRP A 257 2.34 16.07 2.94
N CYS A 258 1.34 16.96 2.91
CA CYS A 258 0.94 17.73 4.09
C CYS A 258 0.43 16.85 5.22
N PHE A 259 -0.25 15.75 4.91
CA PHE A 259 -0.70 14.78 5.91
C PHE A 259 0.45 13.91 6.41
N LEU A 260 1.17 13.21 5.51
CA LEU A 260 2.23 12.27 5.91
C LEU A 260 3.42 12.93 6.63
N ARG A 261 3.63 14.24 6.44
CA ARG A 261 4.69 15.02 7.12
C ARG A 261 4.15 16.01 8.14
N SER A 262 2.87 15.87 8.52
CA SER A 262 2.24 16.61 9.60
C SER A 262 2.99 16.37 10.92
N PRO A 263 3.31 17.42 11.72
CA PRO A 263 3.99 17.27 13.01
C PRO A 263 3.12 16.55 14.06
N TYR A 264 1.83 16.35 13.78
CA TYR A 264 0.89 15.60 14.61
C TYR A 264 0.94 14.09 14.35
N LEU A 265 1.50 13.64 13.21
CA LEU A 265 1.65 12.21 12.90
C LEU A 265 3.07 11.73 13.23
N THR A 266 3.17 10.72 14.10
CA THR A 266 4.45 10.27 14.68
C THR A 266 4.59 8.75 14.63
N ASP A 267 5.82 8.25 14.75
CA ASP A 267 6.18 6.83 14.67
C ASP A 267 5.44 6.00 15.72
N VAL A 268 4.40 5.28 15.28
CA VAL A 268 3.60 4.36 16.10
C VAL A 268 4.47 3.32 16.81
N GLY A 269 5.57 2.88 16.19
CA GLY A 269 6.51 1.91 16.78
C GLY A 269 7.40 2.49 17.89
N ALA A 270 7.38 3.81 18.10
CA ALA A 270 8.08 4.49 19.18
C ALA A 270 7.12 5.09 20.23
N GLY A 271 5.88 5.43 19.85
CA GLY A 271 4.94 6.18 20.69
C GLY A 271 4.36 5.43 21.89
N VAL A 272 4.26 4.10 21.85
CA VAL A 272 3.59 3.30 22.90
C VAL A 272 4.60 2.64 23.84
N ARG A 273 5.39 3.46 24.55
CA ARG A 273 6.27 2.97 25.64
C ARG A 273 5.59 3.07 27.01
N PRO A 274 5.25 1.96 27.70
CA PRO A 274 4.74 2.01 29.06
C PRO A 274 5.75 2.70 29.99
N GLY A 275 5.38 3.84 30.57
CA GLY A 275 6.23 4.59 31.50
C GLY A 275 7.41 5.36 30.88
N GLY A 276 7.39 5.65 29.57
CA GLY A 276 8.38 6.51 28.93
C GLY A 276 8.11 8.01 29.12
N ASP A 277 9.18 8.80 29.31
CA ASP A 277 9.10 10.25 29.50
C ASP A 277 8.36 10.96 28.35
N ALA A 278 7.26 11.66 28.67
CA ALA A 278 6.45 12.43 27.70
C ALA A 278 7.14 13.70 27.14
N HIS A 279 8.48 13.73 27.13
CA HIS A 279 9.35 14.74 26.52
C HIS A 279 10.40 14.13 25.58
N ALA A 280 10.45 12.80 25.44
CA ALA A 280 11.14 12.17 24.33
C ALA A 280 10.42 12.56 23.03
N ARG A 281 11.03 13.44 22.23
CA ARG A 281 10.47 13.89 20.94
C ARG A 281 10.19 12.68 20.05
N SER A 282 8.91 12.36 19.87
CA SER A 282 8.46 11.28 18.98
C SER A 282 9.03 11.49 17.58
N ALA A 283 9.55 10.42 16.98
CA ALA A 283 10.01 10.47 15.59
C ALA A 283 8.83 10.76 14.65
N PRO A 284 9.04 11.44 13.52
CA PRO A 284 7.97 11.64 12.54
C PRO A 284 7.45 10.31 11.98
N LEU A 285 6.22 10.32 11.48
CA LEU A 285 5.63 9.19 10.75
C LEU A 285 6.58 8.67 9.65
N LYS A 286 6.76 7.35 9.57
CA LYS A 286 7.59 6.69 8.57
C LYS A 286 6.82 6.40 7.27
N TYR A 287 7.46 6.70 6.16
CA TYR A 287 7.09 6.28 4.79
C TYR A 287 8.30 5.62 4.11
N CYS A 288 8.13 5.04 2.92
CA CYS A 288 9.23 4.41 2.17
C CYS A 288 10.34 5.45 1.83
N HIS A 289 11.58 5.20 2.27
CA HIS A 289 12.67 6.18 2.18
C HIS A 289 13.05 6.58 0.73
N MET A 290 12.68 5.80 -0.28
CA MET A 290 12.81 6.17 -1.70
C MET A 290 12.12 7.50 -2.02
N TYR A 291 11.07 7.87 -1.29
CA TYR A 291 10.44 9.18 -1.44
C TYR A 291 11.42 10.32 -1.07
N ASP A 292 12.28 10.17 -0.07
CA ASP A 292 13.29 11.17 0.27
C ASP A 292 14.46 11.19 -0.74
N GLU A 293 14.68 10.11 -1.49
CA GLU A 293 15.62 10.04 -2.61
C GLU A 293 15.08 10.65 -3.92
N GLY A 294 13.85 11.18 -3.92
CA GLY A 294 13.25 11.87 -5.06
C GLY A 294 12.51 10.97 -6.06
N TYR A 295 12.15 9.74 -5.69
CA TYR A 295 11.11 8.99 -6.40
C TYR A 295 9.73 9.53 -5.97
N THR A 296 8.86 9.90 -6.92
CA THR A 296 7.53 10.49 -6.62
C THR A 296 6.37 9.51 -6.79
N SER A 297 6.54 8.54 -7.70
CA SER A 297 5.62 7.44 -7.96
C SER A 297 6.44 6.14 -7.94
N LEU A 298 5.95 5.10 -7.28
CA LEU A 298 6.68 3.84 -7.09
C LEU A 298 6.05 2.70 -7.92
N GLY A 299 6.90 1.80 -8.39
CA GLY A 299 6.55 0.70 -9.29
C GLY A 299 7.57 -0.43 -9.21
N GLY A 300 7.85 -1.05 -10.35
CA GLY A 300 8.94 -2.02 -10.48
C GLY A 300 10.29 -1.34 -10.76
N VAL A 301 11.38 -2.02 -10.44
CA VAL A 301 12.76 -1.59 -10.73
C VAL A 301 12.95 -1.27 -12.22
N ASN A 302 12.21 -1.98 -13.09
CA ASN A 302 12.25 -1.86 -14.54
C ASN A 302 11.31 -0.79 -15.14
N ASP A 303 10.46 -0.11 -14.34
CA ASP A 303 9.48 0.89 -14.83
C ASP A 303 9.51 2.25 -14.09
N THR A 304 10.48 2.44 -13.19
CA THR A 304 10.50 3.55 -12.22
C THR A 304 11.90 4.12 -12.03
N VAL A 305 12.02 5.44 -12.17
CA VAL A 305 13.24 6.23 -11.91
C VAL A 305 12.95 7.44 -11.02
N ARG A 306 14.00 8.04 -10.44
CA ARG A 306 13.87 9.30 -9.67
C ARG A 306 13.35 10.42 -10.57
N ASN A 307 12.51 11.30 -10.02
CA ASN A 307 11.79 12.27 -10.81
C ASN A 307 12.76 13.34 -11.40
N PRO A 308 12.79 13.54 -12.74
CA PRO A 308 13.72 14.48 -13.37
C PRO A 308 13.46 15.95 -13.00
N LYS A 309 12.30 16.30 -12.42
CA LYS A 309 11.99 17.65 -11.91
C LYS A 309 12.58 17.95 -10.52
N LEU A 310 12.92 16.91 -9.75
CA LEU A 310 13.54 17.04 -8.42
C LEU A 310 15.08 17.07 -8.51
N ARG A 311 15.64 16.84 -9.70
CA ARG A 311 17.07 16.76 -9.98
C ARG A 311 17.76 18.12 -9.85
N TYR A 312 18.91 18.16 -9.16
CA TYR A 312 19.79 19.33 -9.04
C TYR A 312 21.26 18.92 -9.02
N ILE A 313 22.16 19.91 -9.07
CA ILE A 313 23.61 19.73 -8.92
C ILE A 313 24.02 20.35 -7.57
N ASP A 314 24.77 19.59 -6.75
CA ASP A 314 25.28 20.09 -5.45
C ASP A 314 26.55 20.95 -5.60
N SER A 315 27.05 21.48 -4.47
CA SER A 315 28.28 22.30 -4.42
C SER A 315 29.53 21.59 -4.95
N ASP A 316 29.53 20.25 -4.93
CA ASP A 316 30.65 19.41 -5.35
C ASP A 316 30.53 19.06 -6.85
N GLY A 317 29.53 19.60 -7.55
CA GLY A 317 29.25 19.31 -8.96
C GLY A 317 28.54 17.96 -9.20
N ARG A 318 27.99 17.33 -8.16
CA ARG A 318 27.37 15.99 -8.25
C ARG A 318 25.87 16.08 -8.48
N GLU A 319 25.32 15.17 -9.29
CA GLU A 319 23.88 15.06 -9.47
C GLU A 319 23.21 14.52 -8.21
N ARG A 320 22.18 15.23 -7.75
CA ARG A 320 21.34 14.93 -6.59
C ARG A 320 19.87 15.08 -6.94
N TYR A 321 19.01 14.59 -6.05
CA TYR A 321 17.56 14.72 -6.16
C TYR A 321 17.01 15.26 -4.85
N LYS A 322 16.06 16.18 -4.96
CA LYS A 322 15.24 16.68 -3.86
C LYS A 322 14.24 15.59 -3.42
N PRO A 323 13.80 15.57 -2.16
CA PRO A 323 12.80 14.64 -1.70
C PRO A 323 11.44 14.91 -2.34
N ALA A 324 10.60 13.88 -2.46
CA ALA A 324 9.34 13.88 -3.18
C ALA A 324 8.33 14.93 -2.66
N TYR A 325 8.41 15.29 -1.38
CA TYR A 325 7.55 16.32 -0.77
C TYR A 325 7.85 17.75 -1.25
N GLU A 326 8.95 17.99 -1.98
CA GLU A 326 9.16 19.26 -2.69
C GLU A 326 8.36 19.34 -4.00
N MET A 327 7.74 18.25 -4.46
CA MET A 327 6.77 18.27 -5.56
C MET A 327 5.35 18.36 -5.01
N THR A 328 4.65 19.41 -5.40
CA THR A 328 3.30 19.76 -4.90
C THR A 328 2.20 19.72 -5.96
N TRP A 329 2.57 19.50 -7.24
CA TRP A 329 1.68 19.46 -8.39
C TRP A 329 1.61 18.04 -8.98
N ASP A 330 0.39 17.56 -9.25
CA ASP A 330 0.14 16.15 -9.61
C ASP A 330 0.67 15.77 -11.00
N GLU A 331 0.67 16.68 -11.99
CA GLU A 331 1.08 16.36 -13.37
C GLU A 331 2.57 16.03 -13.49
N GLY A 332 3.37 16.44 -12.50
CA GLY A 332 4.78 16.09 -12.40
C GLY A 332 5.05 14.70 -11.84
N GLU A 333 4.09 14.10 -11.12
CA GLU A 333 4.34 12.96 -10.22
C GLU A 333 4.82 11.71 -10.94
N ARG A 334 4.30 11.47 -12.15
CA ARG A 334 4.59 10.26 -12.93
C ARG A 334 5.68 10.46 -13.99
N LEU A 335 6.40 11.59 -13.97
CA LEU A 335 7.55 11.86 -14.87
C LEU A 335 8.77 10.95 -14.61
N GLY A 336 8.74 10.16 -13.53
CA GLY A 336 9.70 9.09 -13.25
C GLY A 336 9.17 7.68 -13.58
N ARG A 337 8.19 7.54 -14.49
CA ARG A 337 7.62 6.25 -14.93
C ARG A 337 7.66 6.13 -16.46
N GLU A 338 7.88 4.92 -16.99
CA GLU A 338 7.89 4.62 -18.44
C GLU A 338 6.52 4.17 -19.01
#